data_AF-A0A6G3ZBU4-F1
#
_entry.id   AF-A0A6G3ZBU4-F1
#
_cell.length_a   1.000
_cell.length_b   1.000
_cell.length_c   1.000
_cell.angle_alpha   90.00
_cell.angle_beta   90.00
_cell.angle_gamma   90.00
#
_symmetry.space_group_name_H-M   'P 1'
#
loop_
_entity.id
_entity.type
_entity.pdbx_description
1 polymer ?
#
loop_
_entity_poly.entity_id
_entity_poly.type
_entity_poly.pdbx_seq_one_letter_code
_entity_poly.pdbx_strand_id
1 'polypeptide(L)'
;MSIIPLSKVTLCGLSHDQEAVLEGLQRLGCMHLIPLKPLPQESETTLPKRDEDAHKALHYLMDVRRRRHQVLDDVDFNFDQVVEAALANKQKRRETEDRRYFLVNRIQALEPWGHFTLPDIDQLGGYRLWFYQLPYQKMKLLQALKLPWQQISTDQRFAYVVVISQEEPPADALPVPRTRTGSVSLEELKHELQRVEIQLEDLDAEHEALSRWIRLLAKNLDWADDQAAVQYARTQTQEEEGILMVQGWMPTRDLQPLTAFAEQQGLALLA
;
A
#
# COMPACT_ATOMS: atom_id res chain seq x y z
N MET A 1 -31.40 12.36 -25.68
CA MET A 1 -31.09 12.60 -24.26
C MET A 1 -32.39 12.99 -23.58
N SER A 2 -33.06 12.06 -22.90
CA SER A 2 -34.33 12.32 -22.21
C SER A 2 -34.01 12.65 -20.74
N ILE A 3 -34.39 13.85 -20.31
CA ILE A 3 -34.34 14.25 -18.89
C ILE A 3 -35.55 13.60 -18.23
N ILE A 4 -35.31 12.84 -17.15
CA ILE A 4 -36.36 12.13 -16.40
C ILE A 4 -37.08 13.15 -15.50
N PRO A 5 -38.42 13.18 -15.46
CA PRO A 5 -39.15 14.04 -14.55
C PRO A 5 -38.91 13.62 -13.09
N LEU A 6 -38.65 14.62 -12.23
CA LEU A 6 -38.43 14.45 -10.80
C LEU A 6 -39.58 15.07 -10.01
N SER A 7 -39.98 14.40 -8.94
CA SER A 7 -40.97 14.87 -7.97
C SER A 7 -40.28 15.15 -6.64
N LYS A 8 -40.67 16.25 -5.99
CA LYS A 8 -40.22 16.58 -4.64
C LYS A 8 -41.20 15.95 -3.65
N VAL A 9 -40.73 14.97 -2.89
CA VAL A 9 -41.55 14.24 -1.93
C VAL A 9 -41.16 14.58 -0.49
N THR A 10 -42.15 14.60 0.40
CA THR A 10 -41.96 14.75 1.85
C THR A 10 -42.69 13.61 2.55
N LEU A 11 -41.99 12.90 3.42
CA LEU A 11 -42.50 11.84 4.26
C LEU A 11 -42.53 12.34 5.70
N CYS A 12 -43.66 12.14 6.38
CA CYS A 12 -43.82 12.42 7.79
C CYS A 12 -44.17 11.13 8.54
N GLY A 13 -43.50 10.87 9.66
CA GLY A 13 -43.70 9.68 10.49
C GLY A 13 -43.44 9.98 11.96
N LEU A 14 -43.41 8.95 12.80
CA LEU A 14 -43.07 9.10 14.21
C LEU A 14 -41.55 9.12 14.39
N SER A 15 -41.04 9.97 15.28
CA SER A 15 -39.58 10.08 15.52
C SER A 15 -38.94 8.77 15.99
N HIS A 16 -39.69 7.88 16.65
CA HIS A 16 -39.14 6.59 17.10
C HIS A 16 -38.94 5.58 15.96
N ASP A 17 -39.62 5.75 14.82
CA ASP A 17 -39.50 4.88 13.64
C ASP A 17 -38.39 5.36 12.68
N GLN A 18 -37.68 6.45 13.02
CA GLN A 18 -36.69 7.09 12.15
C GLN A 18 -35.67 6.14 11.54
N GLU A 19 -35.11 5.23 12.33
CA GLU A 19 -34.12 4.28 11.85
C GLU A 19 -34.73 3.30 10.82
N ALA A 20 -35.89 2.72 11.14
CA ALA A 20 -36.60 1.81 10.24
C ALA A 20 -37.04 2.48 8.93
N VAL A 21 -37.48 3.75 9.02
CA VAL A 21 -37.87 4.55 7.84
C VAL A 21 -36.67 4.82 6.96
N LEU A 22 -35.53 5.26 7.52
CA LEU A 22 -34.33 5.56 6.75
C LEU A 22 -33.71 4.31 6.12
N GLU A 23 -33.64 3.19 6.84
CA GLU A 23 -33.21 1.90 6.27
C GLU A 23 -34.13 1.44 5.13
N GLY A 24 -35.45 1.58 5.31
CA GLY A 24 -36.42 1.24 4.27
C GLY A 24 -36.27 2.10 3.02
N LEU A 25 -36.04 3.40 3.19
CA LEU A 25 -35.77 4.32 2.09
C LEU A 25 -34.44 4.02 1.38
N GLN A 26 -33.40 3.65 2.13
CA GLN A 26 -32.12 3.23 1.56
C GLN A 26 -32.29 1.96 0.71
N ARG A 27 -33.03 0.95 1.21
CA ARG A 27 -33.33 -0.29 0.46
C ARG A 27 -34.11 -0.03 -0.83
N LEU A 28 -34.99 0.98 -0.84
CA LEU A 28 -35.70 1.41 -2.05
C LEU A 28 -34.78 2.11 -3.06
N GLY A 29 -33.74 2.83 -2.58
CA GLY A 29 -32.70 3.43 -3.42
C GLY A 29 -33.18 4.48 -4.42
N CYS A 30 -34.40 5.00 -4.25
CA CYS A 30 -35.08 5.82 -5.27
C CYS A 30 -35.12 7.32 -4.96
N MET A 31 -34.61 7.76 -3.81
CA MET A 31 -34.74 9.14 -3.33
C MET A 31 -33.40 9.77 -2.97
N HIS A 32 -33.18 11.01 -3.42
CA HIS A 32 -32.07 11.86 -3.02
C HIS A 32 -32.54 12.87 -1.97
N LEU A 33 -31.94 12.85 -0.78
CA LEU A 33 -32.40 13.66 0.36
C LEU A 33 -32.13 15.16 0.16
N ILE A 34 -33.08 15.97 0.62
CA ILE A 34 -32.95 17.41 0.75
C ILE A 34 -32.75 17.71 2.24
N PRO A 35 -31.64 18.35 2.63
CA PRO A 35 -31.34 18.64 4.03
C PRO A 35 -32.37 19.63 4.59
N LEU A 36 -33.07 19.22 5.64
CA LEU A 36 -34.04 20.06 6.37
C LEU A 36 -33.38 20.86 7.51
N LYS A 37 -32.18 20.46 7.91
CA LYS A 37 -31.31 21.19 8.83
C LYS A 37 -30.08 21.71 8.07
N PRO A 38 -29.47 22.83 8.48
CA PRO A 38 -28.16 23.21 7.95
C PRO A 38 -27.23 22.02 8.16
N LEU A 39 -26.58 21.57 7.07
CA LEU A 39 -25.62 20.48 7.19
C LEU A 39 -24.59 20.88 8.24
N PRO A 40 -24.20 19.98 9.16
CA PRO A 40 -22.95 20.15 9.88
C PRO A 40 -21.88 20.54 8.85
N GLN A 41 -20.99 21.49 9.17
CA GLN A 41 -19.78 21.68 8.34
C GLN A 41 -19.22 20.29 8.09
N GLU A 42 -19.08 19.92 6.81
CA GLU A 42 -18.46 18.66 6.42
C GLU A 42 -17.21 18.54 7.30
N SER A 43 -17.24 17.65 8.28
CA SER A 43 -15.99 17.20 8.87
C SER A 43 -15.34 16.51 7.70
N GLU A 44 -14.40 17.19 7.05
CA GLU A 44 -13.64 16.70 5.90
C GLU A 44 -13.27 15.24 6.18
N THR A 45 -14.05 14.33 5.60
CA THR A 45 -13.62 13.11 4.92
C THR A 45 -12.47 12.35 5.56
N THR A 46 -12.41 12.29 6.89
CA THR A 46 -11.59 11.31 7.59
C THR A 46 -12.53 10.17 7.89
N LEU A 47 -12.60 9.22 6.94
CA LEU A 47 -13.02 7.87 7.28
C LEU A 47 -12.29 7.49 8.59
N PRO A 48 -12.97 6.89 9.57
CA PRO A 48 -12.29 6.32 10.72
C PRO A 48 -11.07 5.55 10.23
N LYS A 49 -9.89 5.73 10.84
CA LYS A 49 -8.64 5.12 10.37
C LYS A 49 -8.79 3.62 10.05
N ARG A 50 -9.63 2.92 10.82
CA ARG A 50 -10.01 1.52 10.61
C ARG A 50 -10.61 1.26 9.22
N ASP A 51 -11.50 2.13 8.76
CA ASP A 51 -12.18 1.99 7.46
C ASP A 51 -11.21 2.30 6.32
N GLU A 52 -10.34 3.31 6.46
CA GLU A 52 -9.28 3.55 5.47
C GLU A 52 -8.33 2.36 5.34
N ASP A 53 -7.90 1.80 6.47
CA ASP A 53 -6.97 0.68 6.53
C ASP A 53 -7.60 -0.59 5.93
N ALA A 54 -8.88 -0.80 6.17
CA ALA A 54 -9.65 -1.88 5.54
C ALA A 54 -9.80 -1.71 4.03
N HIS A 55 -10.07 -0.49 3.53
CA HIS A 55 -10.09 -0.20 2.09
C HIS A 55 -8.72 -0.42 1.44
N LYS A 56 -7.64 0.05 2.09
CA LYS A 56 -6.26 -0.16 1.63
C LYS A 56 -5.91 -1.65 1.59
N ALA A 57 -6.34 -2.42 2.60
CA ALA A 57 -6.18 -3.87 2.64
C ALA A 57 -6.96 -4.55 1.51
N LEU A 58 -8.23 -4.21 1.31
CA LEU A 58 -9.05 -4.76 0.22
C LEU A 58 -8.41 -4.53 -1.14
N HIS A 59 -8.03 -3.27 -1.43
CA HIS A 59 -7.38 -2.91 -2.68
C HIS A 59 -6.10 -3.71 -2.89
N TYR A 60 -5.29 -3.86 -1.84
CA TYR A 60 -4.08 -4.66 -1.90
C TYR A 60 -4.36 -6.14 -2.20
N LEU A 61 -5.34 -6.76 -1.53
CA LEU A 61 -5.72 -8.15 -1.77
C LEU A 61 -6.31 -8.36 -3.17
N MET A 62 -7.01 -7.37 -3.72
CA MET A 62 -7.58 -7.43 -5.07
C MET A 62 -6.52 -7.44 -6.18
N ASP A 63 -5.34 -6.87 -5.91
CA ASP A 63 -4.18 -6.78 -6.81
C ASP A 63 -3.30 -8.06 -6.82
N VAL A 64 -3.79 -9.15 -6.25
CA VAL A 64 -3.11 -10.44 -6.29
C VAL A 64 -3.11 -11.03 -7.71
N ARG A 65 -1.98 -11.64 -8.11
CA ARG A 65 -1.85 -12.30 -9.43
C ARG A 65 -2.82 -13.45 -9.61
N ARG A 66 -2.98 -14.27 -8.56
CA ARG A 66 -3.88 -15.42 -8.54
C ARG A 66 -4.77 -15.37 -7.32
N ARG A 67 -6.07 -15.21 -7.56
CA ARG A 67 -7.07 -15.26 -6.49
C ARG A 67 -7.29 -16.70 -6.06
N ARG A 68 -7.22 -16.95 -4.76
CA ARG A 68 -7.71 -18.20 -4.18
C ARG A 68 -9.23 -18.28 -4.23
N HIS A 69 -9.76 -19.48 -4.00
CA HIS A 69 -11.18 -19.68 -3.83
C HIS A 69 -11.68 -18.83 -2.65
N GLN A 70 -12.74 -18.06 -2.90
CA GLN A 70 -13.32 -17.13 -1.94
C GLN A 70 -14.10 -17.91 -0.88
N VAL A 71 -13.86 -17.61 0.39
CA VAL A 71 -14.64 -18.20 1.49
C VAL A 71 -15.97 -17.44 1.61
N LEU A 72 -17.06 -18.18 1.74
CA LEU A 72 -18.42 -17.63 1.75
C LEU A 72 -18.93 -17.34 3.16
N ASP A 73 -18.65 -18.25 4.09
CA ASP A 73 -18.92 -18.15 5.52
C ASP A 73 -17.83 -18.95 6.24
N ASP A 74 -17.18 -18.32 7.22
CA ASP A 74 -16.16 -18.96 8.05
C ASP A 74 -16.32 -18.48 9.49
N VAL A 75 -16.32 -19.43 10.43
CA VAL A 75 -16.44 -19.15 11.86
C VAL A 75 -15.16 -18.51 12.40
N ASP A 76 -14.02 -18.74 11.73
CA ASP A 76 -12.71 -18.23 12.11
C ASP A 76 -12.37 -16.90 11.41
N PHE A 77 -13.29 -16.32 10.63
CA PHE A 77 -13.07 -15.02 10.01
C PHE A 77 -13.05 -13.90 11.06
N ASN A 78 -11.90 -13.24 11.19
CA ASN A 78 -11.73 -12.05 12.00
C ASN A 78 -11.33 -10.87 11.10
N PHE A 79 -12.22 -9.88 10.99
CA PHE A 79 -12.03 -8.71 10.13
C PHE A 79 -10.74 -7.96 10.44
N ASP A 80 -10.50 -7.60 11.72
CA ASP A 80 -9.34 -6.80 12.11
C ASP A 80 -8.03 -7.54 11.87
N GLN A 81 -7.99 -8.85 12.15
CA GLN A 81 -6.80 -9.67 11.91
C GLN A 81 -6.48 -9.79 10.42
N VAL A 82 -7.49 -9.91 9.54
CA VAL A 82 -7.26 -9.98 8.10
C VAL A 82 -6.76 -8.64 7.56
N VAL A 83 -7.32 -7.52 8.03
CA VAL A 83 -6.84 -6.18 7.66
C VAL A 83 -5.39 -5.98 8.10
N GLU A 84 -5.07 -6.30 9.35
CA GLU A 84 -3.71 -6.18 9.89
C GLU A 84 -2.72 -7.06 9.12
N ALA A 85 -3.07 -8.33 8.87
CA ALA A 85 -2.23 -9.25 8.12
C ALA A 85 -1.97 -8.76 6.69
N ALA A 86 -3.00 -8.27 5.99
CA ALA A 86 -2.87 -7.75 4.63
C ALA A 86 -1.95 -6.52 4.57
N LEU A 87 -2.10 -5.59 5.51
CA LEU A 87 -1.25 -4.39 5.55
C LEU A 87 0.18 -4.71 5.98
N ALA A 88 0.36 -5.62 6.95
CA ALA A 88 1.68 -6.08 7.37
C ALA A 88 2.42 -6.79 6.23
N ASN A 89 1.73 -7.66 5.49
CA ASN A 89 2.29 -8.33 4.33
C ASN A 89 2.68 -7.32 3.23
N LYS A 90 1.81 -6.34 2.91
CA LYS A 90 2.11 -5.25 1.97
C LYS A 90 3.37 -4.48 2.35
N GLN A 91 3.49 -4.09 3.63
CA GLN A 91 4.63 -3.31 4.12
C GLN A 91 5.92 -4.14 4.08
N LYS A 92 5.90 -5.37 4.58
CA LYS A 92 7.05 -6.29 4.56
C LYS A 92 7.52 -6.56 3.12
N ARG A 93 6.58 -6.75 2.19
CA ARG A 93 6.88 -6.98 0.77
C ARG A 93 7.63 -5.80 0.18
N ARG A 94 7.16 -4.58 0.43
CA ARG A 94 7.84 -3.34 0.00
C ARG A 94 9.25 -3.24 0.57
N GLU A 95 9.42 -3.43 1.87
CA GLU A 95 10.74 -3.37 2.53
C GLU A 95 11.71 -4.42 1.98
N THR A 96 11.19 -5.61 1.68
CA THR A 96 11.97 -6.72 1.11
C THR A 96 12.34 -6.44 -0.35
N GLU A 97 11.45 -5.84 -1.14
CA GLU A 97 11.74 -5.36 -2.51
C GLU A 97 12.80 -4.26 -2.51
N ASP A 98 12.72 -3.29 -1.58
CA ASP A 98 13.72 -2.24 -1.42
C ASP A 98 15.09 -2.84 -1.03
N ARG A 99 15.10 -3.82 -0.11
CA ARG A 99 16.32 -4.54 0.26
C ARG A 99 16.91 -5.31 -0.91
N ARG A 100 16.08 -6.00 -1.70
CA ARG A 100 16.49 -6.70 -2.92
C ARG A 100 17.14 -5.74 -3.90
N TYR A 101 16.51 -4.60 -4.17
CA TYR A 101 17.05 -3.57 -5.06
C TYR A 101 18.42 -3.07 -4.59
N PHE A 102 18.55 -2.79 -3.29
CA PHE A 102 19.84 -2.41 -2.70
C PHE A 102 20.91 -3.48 -2.90
N LEU A 103 20.59 -4.75 -2.62
CA LEU A 103 21.53 -5.87 -2.74
C LEU A 103 21.95 -6.12 -4.19
N VAL A 104 21.02 -6.10 -5.14
CA VAL A 104 21.33 -6.26 -6.57
C VAL A 104 22.31 -5.18 -7.04
N ASN A 105 22.03 -3.91 -6.72
CA ASN A 105 22.92 -2.81 -7.09
C ASN A 105 24.28 -2.92 -6.40
N ARG A 106 24.32 -3.35 -5.14
CA ARG A 106 25.57 -3.54 -4.40
C ARG A 106 26.41 -4.67 -4.99
N ILE A 107 25.78 -5.79 -5.34
CA ILE A 107 26.41 -6.93 -5.99
C ILE A 107 26.99 -6.51 -7.34
N GLN A 108 26.23 -5.82 -8.19
CA GLN A 108 26.71 -5.34 -9.48
C GLN A 108 27.91 -4.38 -9.34
N ALA A 109 27.92 -3.53 -8.31
CA ALA A 109 29.05 -2.65 -8.04
C ALA A 109 30.30 -3.40 -7.53
N LEU A 110 30.11 -4.55 -6.89
CA LEU A 110 31.19 -5.37 -6.32
C LEU A 110 31.67 -6.48 -7.26
N GLU A 111 30.85 -6.93 -8.20
CA GLU A 111 31.14 -8.00 -9.15
C GLU A 111 32.47 -7.82 -9.90
N PRO A 112 32.87 -6.62 -10.34
CA PRO A 112 34.16 -6.44 -11.00
C PRO A 112 35.36 -6.70 -10.09
N TRP A 113 35.21 -6.56 -8.77
CA TRP A 113 36.28 -6.85 -7.81
C TRP A 113 36.43 -8.34 -7.52
N GLY A 114 35.49 -9.16 -8.00
CA GLY A 114 35.49 -10.59 -7.82
C GLY A 114 35.14 -11.03 -6.40
N HIS A 115 35.40 -12.30 -6.12
CA HIS A 115 35.21 -12.90 -4.81
C HIS A 115 36.46 -12.65 -3.96
N PHE A 116 36.37 -11.78 -2.97
CA PHE A 116 37.41 -11.57 -1.98
C PHE A 116 36.82 -11.39 -0.59
N THR A 117 37.56 -11.88 0.40
CA THR A 117 37.30 -11.66 1.82
C THR A 117 38.48 -10.89 2.35
N LEU A 118 38.23 -9.70 2.92
CA LEU A 118 39.30 -8.87 3.46
C LEU A 118 39.81 -9.52 4.75
N PRO A 119 41.10 -9.90 4.83
CA PRO A 119 41.67 -10.38 6.09
C PRO A 119 41.75 -9.23 7.11
N ASP A 120 41.82 -9.59 8.40
CA ASP A 120 41.98 -8.61 9.47
C ASP A 120 43.29 -7.82 9.31
N ILE A 121 43.29 -6.55 9.76
CA ILE A 121 44.44 -5.65 9.66
C ILE A 121 45.70 -6.26 10.30
N ASP A 122 45.53 -7.02 11.38
CA ASP A 122 46.62 -7.70 12.08
C ASP A 122 47.27 -8.79 11.23
N GLN A 123 46.50 -9.45 10.36
CA GLN A 123 47.01 -10.44 9.40
C GLN A 123 47.74 -9.80 8.22
N LEU A 124 47.44 -8.52 7.92
CA LEU A 124 48.09 -7.75 6.87
C LEU A 124 49.35 -7.01 7.34
N GLY A 125 49.76 -7.18 8.61
CA GLY A 125 50.97 -6.52 9.13
C GLY A 125 50.91 -4.99 9.08
N GLY A 126 49.71 -4.42 9.28
CA GLY A 126 49.47 -2.97 9.23
C GLY A 126 49.26 -2.39 7.82
N TYR A 127 49.38 -3.20 6.76
CA TYR A 127 49.03 -2.77 5.40
C TYR A 127 47.51 -2.79 5.17
N ARG A 128 47.04 -1.88 4.32
CA ARG A 128 45.64 -1.78 3.91
C ARG A 128 45.52 -1.90 2.39
N LEU A 129 44.37 -2.38 1.95
CA LEU A 129 44.00 -2.51 0.54
C LEU A 129 43.13 -1.33 0.11
N TRP A 130 43.61 -0.57 -0.87
CA TRP A 130 42.98 0.63 -1.38
C TRP A 130 42.47 0.37 -2.80
N PHE A 131 41.16 0.47 -2.99
CA PHE A 131 40.47 0.08 -4.22
C PHE A 131 40.24 1.30 -5.12
N TYR A 132 40.63 1.19 -6.40
CA TYR A 132 40.48 2.25 -7.40
C TYR A 132 39.93 1.74 -8.74
N GLN A 133 38.89 2.40 -9.22
CA GLN A 133 38.32 2.16 -10.54
C GLN A 133 38.86 3.18 -11.55
N LEU A 134 39.70 2.73 -12.49
CA LEU A 134 40.42 3.58 -13.43
C LEU A 134 39.89 3.43 -14.85
N PRO A 135 39.61 4.52 -15.59
CA PRO A 135 39.35 4.41 -17.03
C PRO A 135 40.55 3.79 -17.74
N TYR A 136 40.30 2.90 -18.70
CA TYR A 136 41.37 2.15 -19.39
C TYR A 136 42.48 3.04 -19.96
N GLN A 137 42.12 4.22 -20.48
CA GLN A 137 43.06 5.23 -21.02
C GLN A 137 44.10 5.72 -19.99
N LYS A 138 43.75 5.70 -18.69
CA LYS A 138 44.60 6.17 -17.60
C LYS A 138 45.48 5.07 -17.00
N MET A 139 45.40 3.83 -17.49
CA MET A 139 46.21 2.71 -17.01
C MET A 139 47.72 2.96 -17.12
N LYS A 140 48.16 3.71 -18.13
CA LYS A 140 49.59 4.02 -18.32
C LYS A 140 50.18 4.80 -17.13
N LEU A 141 49.36 5.54 -16.37
CA LEU A 141 49.82 6.29 -15.20
C LEU A 141 50.22 5.39 -14.04
N LEU A 142 49.69 4.16 -13.97
CA LEU A 142 50.07 3.18 -12.94
C LEU A 142 51.50 2.70 -13.08
N GLN A 143 52.08 2.73 -14.27
CA GLN A 143 53.48 2.35 -14.50
C GLN A 143 54.45 3.31 -13.81
N ALA A 144 54.04 4.56 -13.56
CA ALA A 144 54.83 5.55 -12.84
C ALA A 144 54.60 5.50 -11.32
N LEU A 145 53.65 4.69 -10.84
CA LEU A 145 53.32 4.58 -9.42
C LEU A 145 54.41 3.78 -8.69
N LYS A 146 54.96 4.37 -7.63
CA LYS A 146 56.00 3.73 -6.80
C LYS A 146 55.46 2.75 -5.75
N LEU A 147 54.14 2.75 -5.55
CA LEU A 147 53.46 1.87 -4.59
C LEU A 147 53.14 0.52 -5.25
N PRO A 148 53.19 -0.59 -4.49
CA PRO A 148 52.78 -1.89 -5.00
C PRO A 148 51.28 -1.89 -5.30
N TRP A 149 50.93 -2.30 -6.52
CA TRP A 149 49.55 -2.38 -6.98
C TRP A 149 49.30 -3.68 -7.75
N GLN A 150 48.06 -4.12 -7.74
CA GLN A 150 47.62 -5.29 -8.48
C GLN A 150 46.31 -5.00 -9.22
N GLN A 151 46.27 -5.35 -10.49
CA GLN A 151 45.04 -5.34 -11.28
C GLN A 151 44.25 -6.60 -10.96
N ILE A 152 43.01 -6.42 -10.49
CA ILE A 152 42.11 -7.53 -10.14
C ILE A 152 41.31 -7.96 -11.37
N SER A 153 40.76 -6.98 -12.10
CA SER A 153 39.98 -7.24 -13.30
C SER A 153 39.97 -6.03 -14.23
N THR A 154 39.46 -6.24 -15.43
CA THR A 154 39.20 -5.20 -16.42
C THR A 154 37.89 -5.48 -17.13
N ASP A 155 37.14 -4.42 -17.38
CA ASP A 155 36.04 -4.41 -18.34
C ASP A 155 36.42 -3.49 -19.52
N GLN A 156 35.55 -3.38 -20.52
CA GLN A 156 35.78 -2.57 -21.73
C GLN A 156 36.04 -1.09 -21.42
N ARG A 157 35.54 -0.60 -20.29
CA ARG A 157 35.62 0.82 -19.91
C ARG A 157 36.60 1.10 -18.76
N PHE A 158 36.72 0.18 -17.81
CA PHE A 158 37.45 0.39 -16.56
C PHE A 158 38.37 -0.76 -16.21
N ALA A 159 39.49 -0.44 -15.55
CA ALA A 159 40.36 -1.36 -14.87
C ALA A 159 40.18 -1.20 -13.36
N TYR A 160 40.11 -2.32 -12.65
CA TYR A 160 39.90 -2.40 -11.22
C TYR A 160 41.22 -2.76 -10.54
N VAL A 161 41.78 -1.81 -9.80
CA VAL A 161 43.14 -1.89 -9.26
C VAL A 161 43.11 -1.73 -7.75
N VAL A 162 43.92 -2.54 -7.08
CA VAL A 162 44.15 -2.49 -5.64
C VAL A 162 45.56 -2.03 -5.38
N VAL A 163 45.72 -0.96 -4.61
CA VAL A 163 47.01 -0.46 -4.12
C VAL A 163 47.20 -0.93 -2.68
N ILE A 164 48.41 -1.41 -2.37
CA ILE A 164 48.75 -1.94 -1.04
C ILE A 164 49.61 -0.89 -0.35
N SER A 165 49.11 -0.30 0.74
CA SER A 165 49.80 0.74 1.50
C SER A 165 49.28 0.81 2.94
N GLN A 166 50.13 1.16 3.90
CA GLN A 166 49.73 1.35 5.30
C GLN A 166 48.81 2.58 5.46
N GLU A 167 49.17 3.68 4.79
CA GLU A 167 48.40 4.92 4.75
C GLU A 167 47.67 5.10 3.41
N GLU A 168 46.63 5.93 3.41
CA GLU A 168 45.89 6.25 2.18
C GLU A 168 46.84 6.90 1.17
N PRO A 169 46.94 6.36 -0.07
CA PRO A 169 47.71 7.01 -1.10
C PRO A 169 47.27 8.48 -1.28
N PRO A 170 48.22 9.41 -1.45
CA PRO A 170 47.91 10.82 -1.67
C PRO A 170 46.90 11.02 -2.81
N ALA A 171 46.02 12.03 -2.69
CA ALA A 171 44.94 12.25 -3.65
C ALA A 171 45.43 12.58 -5.08
N ASP A 172 46.69 12.99 -5.22
CA ASP A 172 47.41 13.22 -6.48
C ASP A 172 48.11 11.97 -7.03
N ALA A 173 48.25 10.91 -6.23
CA ALA A 173 48.88 9.66 -6.65
C ALA A 173 48.04 8.91 -7.69
N LEU A 174 46.71 9.08 -7.68
CA LEU A 174 45.79 8.46 -8.62
C LEU A 174 44.77 9.44 -9.17
N PRO A 175 44.42 9.35 -10.47
CA PRO A 175 43.57 10.33 -11.17
C PRO A 175 42.06 10.14 -10.91
N VAL A 176 41.70 9.30 -9.92
CA VAL A 176 40.34 8.90 -9.59
C VAL A 176 40.18 8.78 -8.07
N PRO A 177 39.00 9.10 -7.52
CA PRO A 177 38.73 8.91 -6.10
C PRO A 177 38.67 7.43 -5.74
N ARG A 178 38.95 7.13 -4.46
CA ARG A 178 38.89 5.79 -3.89
C ARG A 178 37.47 5.19 -3.98
N THR A 179 37.37 3.93 -4.34
CA THR A 179 36.15 3.13 -4.26
C THR A 179 36.04 2.48 -2.88
N ARG A 180 34.87 2.62 -2.21
CA ARG A 180 34.60 1.96 -0.93
C ARG A 180 33.88 0.62 -1.16
N THR A 181 34.66 -0.45 -1.26
CA THR A 181 34.17 -1.82 -1.45
C THR A 181 33.47 -2.41 -0.21
N GLY A 182 33.63 -1.78 0.96
CA GLY A 182 33.00 -2.23 2.21
C GLY A 182 33.67 -3.48 2.78
N SER A 183 33.16 -3.99 3.89
CA SER A 183 33.71 -5.16 4.61
C SER A 183 32.99 -6.48 4.28
N VAL A 184 31.79 -6.42 3.71
CA VAL A 184 30.98 -7.61 3.39
C VAL A 184 31.43 -8.18 2.05
N SER A 185 31.63 -9.49 2.01
CA SER A 185 32.05 -10.21 0.81
C SER A 185 30.93 -10.30 -0.24
N LEU A 186 31.31 -10.47 -1.50
CA LEU A 186 30.35 -10.68 -2.60
C LEU A 186 29.50 -11.96 -2.39
N GLU A 187 30.08 -12.99 -1.80
CA GLU A 187 29.40 -14.27 -1.52
C GLU A 187 28.31 -14.10 -0.45
N GLU A 188 28.62 -13.42 0.66
CA GLU A 188 27.63 -13.11 1.69
C GLU A 188 26.47 -12.28 1.14
N LEU A 189 26.76 -11.28 0.28
CA LEU A 189 25.72 -10.47 -0.35
C LEU A 189 24.84 -11.29 -1.29
N LYS A 190 25.41 -12.23 -2.07
CA LYS A 190 24.64 -13.14 -2.93
C LYS A 190 23.77 -14.09 -2.09
N HIS A 191 24.29 -14.61 -0.98
CA HIS A 191 23.50 -15.42 -0.05
C HIS A 191 22.39 -14.62 0.62
N GLU A 192 22.63 -13.36 0.96
CA GLU A 192 21.60 -12.48 1.49
C GLU A 192 20.52 -12.20 0.44
N LEU A 193 20.92 -11.92 -0.81
CA LEU A 193 19.99 -11.73 -1.93
C LEU A 193 19.10 -12.97 -2.10
N GLN A 194 19.68 -14.17 -2.09
CA GLN A 194 18.91 -15.41 -2.19
C GLN A 194 17.88 -15.55 -1.05
N ARG A 195 18.25 -15.23 0.20
CA ARG A 195 17.31 -15.25 1.34
C ARG A 195 16.17 -14.25 1.16
N VAL A 196 16.49 -13.05 0.69
CA VAL A 196 15.52 -12.00 0.40
C VAL A 196 14.57 -12.41 -0.73
N GLU A 197 15.06 -13.11 -1.75
CA GLU A 197 14.22 -13.63 -2.84
C GLU A 197 13.27 -14.74 -2.36
N ILE A 198 13.75 -15.68 -1.54
CA ILE A 198 12.87 -16.69 -0.90
C ILE A 198 11.80 -16.00 -0.03
N GLN A 199 12.18 -14.99 0.74
CA GLN A 199 11.24 -14.24 1.56
C GLN A 199 10.16 -13.54 0.73
N LEU A 200 10.48 -13.02 -0.46
CA LEU A 200 9.48 -12.46 -1.37
C LEU A 200 8.51 -13.53 -1.87
N GLU A 201 9.00 -14.72 -2.20
CA GLU A 201 8.14 -15.85 -2.61
C GLU A 201 7.17 -16.25 -1.49
N ASP A 202 7.64 -16.31 -0.24
CA ASP A 202 6.80 -16.59 0.93
C ASP A 202 5.73 -15.50 1.14
N LEU A 203 6.11 -14.23 0.99
CA LEU A 203 5.18 -13.09 1.10
C LEU A 203 4.14 -13.08 -0.02
N ASP A 204 4.52 -13.42 -1.25
CA ASP A 204 3.59 -13.56 -2.37
C ASP A 204 2.61 -14.74 -2.14
N ALA A 205 3.09 -15.86 -1.59
CA ALA A 205 2.23 -16.98 -1.21
C ALA A 205 1.24 -16.63 -0.08
N GLU A 206 1.68 -15.85 0.91
CA GLU A 206 0.82 -15.31 1.97
C GLU A 206 -0.22 -14.34 1.39
N HIS A 207 0.16 -13.45 0.46
CA HIS A 207 -0.76 -12.55 -0.24
C HIS A 207 -1.84 -13.33 -1.00
N GLU A 208 -1.46 -14.38 -1.73
CA GLU A 208 -2.39 -15.30 -2.37
C GLU A 208 -3.31 -15.99 -1.35
N ALA A 209 -2.77 -16.44 -0.22
CA ALA A 209 -3.57 -17.09 0.82
C ALA A 209 -4.60 -16.13 1.43
N LEU A 210 -4.24 -14.87 1.69
CA LEU A 210 -5.13 -13.84 2.25
C LEU A 210 -6.24 -13.44 1.28
N SER A 211 -6.02 -13.57 -0.04
CA SER A 211 -7.03 -13.25 -1.06
C SER A 211 -8.34 -14.05 -0.92
N ARG A 212 -8.33 -15.18 -0.20
CA ARG A 212 -9.52 -15.99 0.11
C ARG A 212 -10.60 -15.21 0.88
N TRP A 213 -10.20 -14.15 1.59
CA TRP A 213 -11.06 -13.35 2.46
C TRP A 213 -11.67 -12.11 1.79
N ILE A 214 -11.33 -11.83 0.53
CA ILE A 214 -11.75 -10.62 -0.20
C ILE A 214 -13.27 -10.40 -0.11
N ARG A 215 -14.07 -11.44 -0.33
CA ARG A 215 -15.53 -11.35 -0.30
C ARG A 215 -16.06 -10.98 1.08
N LEU A 216 -15.56 -11.63 2.15
CA LEU A 216 -16.01 -11.33 3.51
C LEU A 216 -15.59 -9.92 3.91
N LEU A 217 -14.38 -9.50 3.54
CA LEU A 217 -13.88 -8.16 3.83
C LEU A 217 -14.68 -7.09 3.08
N ALA A 218 -14.95 -7.30 1.79
CA ALA A 218 -15.82 -6.42 1.00
C ALA A 218 -17.24 -6.34 1.58
N LYS A 219 -17.86 -7.48 1.92
CA LYS A 219 -19.20 -7.50 2.52
C LYS A 219 -19.28 -6.72 3.84
N ASN A 220 -18.24 -6.80 4.69
CA ASN A 220 -18.20 -6.05 5.94
C ASN A 220 -18.03 -4.55 5.71
N LEU A 221 -17.21 -4.17 4.72
CA LEU A 221 -17.05 -2.77 4.30
C LEU A 221 -18.36 -2.22 3.72
N ASP A 222 -18.99 -2.93 2.79
CA ASP A 222 -20.27 -2.54 2.20
C ASP A 222 -21.34 -2.34 3.29
N TRP A 223 -21.39 -3.23 4.29
CA TRP A 223 -22.31 -3.10 5.41
C TRP A 223 -22.01 -1.87 6.30
N ALA A 224 -20.73 -1.60 6.56
CA ALA A 224 -20.32 -0.42 7.32
C ALA A 224 -20.64 0.88 6.57
N ASP A 225 -20.40 0.91 5.26
CA ASP A 225 -20.74 2.04 4.38
C ASP A 225 -22.26 2.25 4.32
N ASP A 226 -23.04 1.17 4.21
CA ASP A 226 -24.51 1.22 4.26
C ASP A 226 -24.99 1.85 5.58
N GLN A 227 -24.43 1.43 6.72
CA GLN A 227 -24.78 2.01 8.01
C GLN A 227 -24.35 3.48 8.13
N ALA A 228 -23.16 3.83 7.67
CA ALA A 228 -22.67 5.20 7.67
C ALA A 228 -23.57 6.11 6.82
N ALA A 229 -24.06 5.63 5.68
CA ALA A 229 -24.99 6.35 4.82
C ALA A 229 -26.34 6.61 5.52
N VAL A 230 -26.88 5.64 6.28
CA VAL A 230 -28.09 5.84 7.09
C VAL A 230 -27.86 6.88 8.19
N GLN A 231 -26.73 6.82 8.90
CA GLN A 231 -26.40 7.81 9.93
C GLN A 231 -26.23 9.21 9.34
N TYR A 232 -25.59 9.33 8.17
CA TYR A 232 -25.48 10.59 7.46
C TYR A 232 -26.85 11.11 7.03
N ALA A 233 -27.70 10.25 6.47
CA ALA A 233 -29.08 10.58 6.11
C ALA A 233 -29.88 11.09 7.31
N ARG A 234 -29.67 10.51 8.50
CA ARG A 234 -30.30 10.95 9.75
C ARG A 234 -30.02 12.42 10.06
N THR A 235 -28.79 12.88 9.85
CA THR A 235 -28.40 14.29 10.09
C THR A 235 -29.16 15.29 9.21
N GLN A 236 -29.71 14.83 8.08
CA GLN A 236 -30.47 15.65 7.13
C GLN A 236 -31.98 15.69 7.44
N THR A 237 -32.46 14.87 8.38
CA THR A 237 -33.87 14.81 8.79
C THR A 237 -34.21 15.86 9.85
N GLN A 238 -35.47 16.28 9.87
CA GLN A 238 -36.00 17.17 10.90
C GLN A 238 -36.92 16.39 11.84
N GLU A 239 -36.83 16.71 13.12
CA GLU A 239 -37.70 16.14 14.16
C GLU A 239 -38.34 17.32 14.89
N GLU A 240 -39.66 17.35 14.93
CA GLU A 240 -40.44 18.36 15.66
C GLU A 240 -41.57 17.66 16.42
N GLU A 241 -41.66 17.90 17.73
CA GLU A 241 -42.76 17.43 18.58
C GLU A 241 -43.07 15.91 18.49
N GLY A 242 -42.05 15.09 18.21
CA GLY A 242 -42.20 13.64 18.05
C GLY A 242 -42.57 13.16 16.63
N ILE A 243 -42.57 14.07 15.66
CA ILE A 243 -42.77 13.82 14.24
C ILE A 243 -41.42 13.89 13.52
N LEU A 244 -41.08 12.85 12.77
CA LEU A 244 -39.98 12.81 11.82
C LEU A 244 -40.44 13.38 10.48
N MET A 245 -39.63 14.25 9.88
CA MET A 245 -39.77 14.70 8.51
C MET A 245 -38.54 14.35 7.68
N VAL A 246 -38.78 13.74 6.52
CA VAL A 246 -37.76 13.41 5.50
C VAL A 246 -38.22 14.00 4.18
N GLN A 247 -37.35 14.71 3.47
CA GLN A 247 -37.68 15.34 2.20
C GLN A 247 -36.64 14.94 1.14
N GLY A 248 -37.06 14.76 -0.11
CA GLY A 248 -36.16 14.36 -1.17
C GLY A 248 -36.70 14.51 -2.58
N TRP A 249 -35.81 14.40 -3.56
CA TRP A 249 -36.13 14.29 -4.97
C TRP A 249 -36.12 12.82 -5.41
N MET A 250 -37.09 12.42 -6.21
CA MET A 250 -37.12 11.09 -6.80
C MET A 250 -37.70 11.11 -8.23
N PRO A 251 -37.39 10.11 -9.07
CA PRO A 251 -38.05 9.95 -10.36
C PRO A 251 -39.56 9.74 -10.20
N THR A 252 -40.38 10.46 -10.97
CA THR A 252 -41.85 10.36 -10.88
C THR A 252 -42.35 8.93 -11.15
N ARG A 253 -41.61 8.12 -11.93
CA ARG A 253 -41.92 6.70 -12.18
C ARG A 253 -41.81 5.81 -10.94
N ASP A 254 -41.01 6.22 -9.95
CA ASP A 254 -40.71 5.43 -8.75
C ASP A 254 -41.63 5.81 -7.56
N LEU A 255 -42.63 6.69 -7.78
CA LEU A 255 -43.60 7.11 -6.76
C LEU A 255 -44.44 5.95 -6.22
N GLN A 256 -44.85 5.02 -7.09
CA GLN A 256 -45.70 3.88 -6.69
C GLN A 256 -45.04 3.00 -5.61
N PRO A 257 -43.77 2.55 -5.79
CA PRO A 257 -43.01 1.90 -4.71
C PRO A 257 -42.96 2.70 -3.40
N LEU A 258 -42.79 4.02 -3.48
CA LEU A 258 -42.72 4.86 -2.28
C LEU A 258 -44.07 4.96 -1.57
N THR A 259 -45.17 5.10 -2.29
CA THR A 259 -46.52 5.14 -1.71
C THR A 259 -46.81 3.83 -0.97
N ALA A 260 -46.50 2.68 -1.58
CA ALA A 260 -46.69 1.38 -0.94
C ALA A 260 -45.84 1.24 0.34
N PHE A 261 -44.60 1.72 0.31
CA PHE A 261 -43.75 1.76 1.49
C PHE A 261 -44.30 2.67 2.60
N ALA A 262 -44.77 3.87 2.24
CA ALA A 262 -45.37 4.81 3.18
C ALA A 262 -46.60 4.21 3.87
N GLU A 263 -47.49 3.55 3.11
CA GLU A 263 -48.66 2.86 3.67
C GLU A 263 -48.27 1.71 4.62
N GLN A 264 -47.26 0.91 4.26
CA GLN A 264 -46.78 -0.20 5.10
C GLN A 264 -46.17 0.28 6.43
N GLN A 265 -45.46 1.40 6.41
CA GLN A 265 -44.79 1.97 7.58
C GLN A 265 -45.65 3.00 8.32
N GLY A 266 -46.91 3.22 7.91
CA GLY A 266 -47.80 4.20 8.54
C GLY A 266 -47.36 5.67 8.38
N LEU A 267 -46.66 5.99 7.30
CA LEU A 267 -46.13 7.32 7.01
C LEU A 267 -47.12 8.15 6.20
N ALA A 268 -47.17 9.45 6.46
CA ALA A 268 -47.83 10.41 5.60
C ALA A 268 -46.89 10.82 4.45
N LEU A 269 -47.34 10.68 3.20
CA LEU A 269 -46.60 11.06 2.00
C LEU A 269 -47.23 12.30 1.34
N LEU A 270 -46.40 13.29 1.03
CA LEU A 270 -46.72 14.49 0.24
C LEU A 270 -45.83 14.48 -1.00
N ALA A 271 -46.40 14.44 -2.21
CA ALA A 271 -45.68 14.32 -3.48
C ALA A 271 -46.09 15.38 -4.51
#